data_AF-A0A0B5DR58-F1
#
_entry.id   AF-A0A0B5DR58-F1
#
_cell.length_a   1.000
_cell.length_b   1.000
_cell.length_c   1.000
_cell.angle_alpha   90.00
_cell.angle_beta   90.00
_cell.angle_gamma   90.00
#
_symmetry.space_group_name_H-M   'P 1'
#
loop_
_entity.id
_entity.type
_entity.pdbx_description
1 polymer ?
#
loop_
_entity_poly.entity_id
_entity_poly.type
_entity_poly.pdbx_seq_one_letter_code
_entity_poly.pdbx_strand_id
1 'polypeptide(L)'
;MSFTEITPYGGQFPSSDDPASFDLRARELMSWLVANFAPEVAALSVELATALDGASSVLEAIAGGAMLPIGGEIFWTGTTLPDGFLEENGGAHERALYPRLWAHAQASGMFDPTGDDPAMFGPGDGSTTFTLPDARAEFLRVWDHGRGVDAGRALGSSQAEALGAHTHDLTVRSWQRNTDGGTTDRFDLNSGGGSTVTTSETGGEETRPRNVARMLIIRAR
;
A
#
# COMPACT_ATOMS: atom_id res chain seq x y z
N MET A 1 -65.14 12.30 9.53
CA MET A 1 -64.31 11.21 9.00
C MET A 1 -64.07 10.25 10.16
N SER A 2 -64.59 9.03 10.06
CA SER A 2 -64.38 7.99 11.06
C SER A 2 -62.90 7.60 11.00
N PHE A 3 -62.14 7.81 12.08
CA PHE A 3 -60.87 7.13 12.24
C PHE A 3 -61.21 5.66 12.50
N THR A 4 -61.04 4.82 11.49
CA THR A 4 -61.02 3.38 11.70
C THR A 4 -59.90 3.11 12.69
N GLU A 5 -60.25 2.65 13.88
CA GLU A 5 -59.32 2.28 14.92
C GLU A 5 -58.45 1.14 14.37
N ILE A 6 -57.23 1.47 13.91
CA ILE A 6 -56.23 0.46 13.61
C ILE A 6 -55.75 -0.01 14.98
N THR A 7 -56.45 -0.96 15.59
CA THR A 7 -55.88 -1.77 16.67
C THR A 7 -55.02 -2.83 15.96
N PRO A 8 -53.70 -2.63 15.78
CA PRO A 8 -52.87 -3.54 14.99
C PRO A 8 -52.67 -4.89 15.71
N TYR A 9 -53.23 -5.02 16.91
CA TYR A 9 -52.90 -6.01 17.92
C TYR A 9 -54.03 -6.98 18.28
N GLY A 10 -55.14 -6.99 17.53
CA GLY A 10 -56.22 -7.96 17.75
C GLY A 10 -56.74 -8.04 19.20
N GLY A 11 -56.59 -6.99 20.01
CA GLY A 11 -56.97 -6.97 21.43
C GLY A 11 -55.93 -7.51 22.43
N GLN A 12 -54.66 -7.68 22.07
CA GLN A 12 -53.60 -8.25 22.93
C GLN A 12 -52.81 -7.23 23.76
N PHE A 13 -53.24 -5.97 23.88
CA PHE A 13 -52.59 -5.10 24.86
C PHE A 13 -52.75 -5.71 26.26
N PRO A 14 -51.69 -5.74 27.08
CA PRO A 14 -51.78 -6.22 28.46
C PRO A 14 -52.83 -5.39 29.21
N SER A 15 -53.92 -6.00 29.64
CA SER A 15 -54.94 -5.31 30.44
C SER A 15 -54.66 -5.53 31.92
N SER A 16 -54.90 -4.51 32.74
CA SER A 16 -54.88 -4.64 34.21
C SER A 16 -55.98 -5.55 34.73
N ASP A 17 -57.00 -5.81 33.91
CA ASP A 17 -58.22 -6.51 34.27
C ASP A 17 -58.13 -8.03 34.05
N ASP A 18 -57.05 -8.51 33.40
CA ASP A 18 -56.73 -9.94 33.25
C ASP A 18 -55.24 -10.22 33.56
N PRO A 19 -54.87 -10.23 34.86
CA PRO A 19 -53.48 -10.42 35.28
C PRO A 19 -52.92 -11.81 34.91
N ALA A 20 -53.77 -12.81 34.64
CA ALA A 20 -53.33 -14.16 34.28
C ALA A 20 -52.74 -14.23 32.86
N SER A 21 -53.15 -13.33 31.96
CA SER A 21 -52.64 -13.28 30.58
C SER A 21 -51.64 -12.15 30.32
N PHE A 22 -51.39 -11.30 31.33
CA PHE A 22 -50.50 -10.14 31.22
C PHE A 22 -49.10 -10.51 30.69
N ASP A 23 -48.45 -11.51 31.28
CA ASP A 23 -47.09 -11.92 30.89
C ASP A 23 -47.03 -12.50 29.47
N LEU A 24 -48.04 -13.26 29.06
CA LEU A 24 -48.10 -13.84 27.71
C LEU A 24 -48.32 -12.74 26.67
N ARG A 25 -49.28 -11.84 26.91
CA ARG A 25 -49.57 -10.69 26.06
C ARG A 25 -48.38 -9.74 25.97
N ALA A 26 -47.66 -9.51 27.08
CA ALA A 26 -46.45 -8.70 27.08
C ALA A 26 -45.32 -9.34 26.24
N ARG A 27 -45.17 -10.66 26.27
CA ARG A 27 -44.20 -11.38 25.42
C ARG A 27 -44.57 -11.34 23.94
N GLU A 28 -45.84 -11.52 23.61
CA GLU A 28 -46.35 -11.36 22.24
C GLU A 28 -46.17 -9.94 21.73
N LEU A 29 -46.42 -8.95 22.60
CA LEU A 29 -46.19 -7.53 22.32
C LEU A 29 -44.72 -7.27 21.97
N MET A 30 -43.80 -7.72 22.82
CA MET A 30 -42.36 -7.54 22.58
C MET A 30 -41.87 -8.31 21.34
N SER A 31 -42.39 -9.52 21.10
CA SER A 31 -42.04 -10.32 19.92
C SER A 31 -42.43 -9.63 18.61
N TRP A 32 -43.65 -9.11 18.54
CA TRP A 32 -44.11 -8.36 17.37
C TRP A 32 -43.39 -7.02 17.25
N LEU A 33 -43.08 -6.33 18.35
CA LEU A 33 -42.32 -5.08 18.30
C LEU A 33 -40.92 -5.32 17.72
N VAL A 34 -40.25 -6.39 18.16
CA VAL A 34 -38.97 -6.79 17.57
C VAL A 34 -39.13 -7.18 16.10
N ALA A 35 -40.13 -7.98 15.74
CA ALA A 35 -40.32 -8.43 14.36
C ALA A 35 -40.62 -7.28 13.37
N ASN A 36 -41.38 -6.27 13.80
CA ASN A 36 -41.77 -5.17 12.92
C ASN A 36 -40.73 -4.04 12.91
N PHE A 37 -40.07 -3.75 14.03
CA PHE A 37 -39.13 -2.62 14.12
C PHE A 37 -37.65 -3.01 13.99
N ALA A 38 -37.25 -4.27 14.19
CA ALA A 38 -35.85 -4.69 13.97
C ALA A 38 -35.30 -4.40 12.55
N PRO A 39 -36.04 -4.61 11.44
CA PRO A 39 -35.52 -4.27 10.12
C PRO A 39 -35.31 -2.77 9.93
N GLU A 40 -36.16 -1.94 10.55
CA GLU A 40 -36.07 -0.47 10.50
C GLU A 40 -34.88 0.03 11.34
N VAL A 41 -34.65 -0.57 12.51
CA VAL A 41 -33.47 -0.30 13.35
C VAL A 41 -32.17 -0.72 12.65
N ALA A 42 -32.18 -1.86 11.93
CA ALA A 42 -31.04 -2.31 11.13
C ALA A 42 -30.79 -1.42 9.90
N ALA A 43 -31.85 -0.94 9.23
CA ALA A 43 -31.71 0.02 8.14
C ALA A 43 -31.15 1.36 8.64
N LEU A 44 -31.65 1.85 9.78
CA LEU A 44 -31.19 3.08 10.41
C LEU A 44 -29.72 2.99 10.85
N SER A 45 -29.26 1.83 11.33
CA SER A 45 -27.86 1.66 11.72
C SER A 45 -26.92 1.68 10.50
N VAL A 46 -27.33 1.11 9.37
CA VAL A 46 -26.58 1.18 8.10
C VAL A 46 -26.57 2.59 7.54
N GLU A 47 -27.71 3.28 7.56
CA GLU A 47 -27.84 4.66 7.10
C GLU A 47 -27.00 5.61 7.96
N LEU A 48 -27.01 5.42 9.29
CA LEU A 48 -26.16 6.17 10.22
C LEU A 48 -24.67 5.89 10.00
N ALA A 49 -24.26 4.64 9.76
CA ALA A 49 -22.87 4.30 9.44
C ALA A 49 -22.41 4.99 8.14
N THR A 50 -23.28 4.99 7.12
CA THR A 50 -23.01 5.67 5.83
C THR A 50 -22.94 7.18 6.00
N ALA A 51 -23.86 7.76 6.79
CA ALA A 51 -23.87 9.20 7.08
C ALA A 51 -22.64 9.63 7.90
N LEU A 52 -22.20 8.81 8.85
CA LEU A 52 -20.98 9.04 9.64
C LEU A 52 -19.71 8.92 8.79
N ASP A 53 -19.64 7.95 7.88
CA ASP A 53 -18.52 7.82 6.92
C ASP A 53 -18.42 9.05 6.00
N GLY A 54 -19.56 9.49 5.44
CA GLY A 54 -19.66 10.72 4.68
C GLY A 54 -19.30 11.96 5.50
N ALA A 55 -19.79 12.06 6.74
CA ALA A 55 -19.50 13.18 7.63
C ALA A 55 -18.06 13.19 8.12
N SER A 56 -17.39 12.04 8.31
CA SER A 56 -15.98 11.96 8.68
C SER A 56 -15.08 12.58 7.60
N SER A 57 -15.41 12.35 6.32
CA SER A 57 -14.67 12.96 5.21
C SER A 57 -14.80 14.49 5.17
N VAL A 58 -15.99 15.01 5.49
CA VAL A 58 -16.28 16.45 5.58
C VAL A 58 -15.66 17.05 6.84
N LEU A 59 -15.70 16.35 7.97
CA LEU A 59 -15.04 16.79 9.20
C LEU A 59 -13.52 16.79 9.05
N GLU A 60 -12.91 15.83 8.36
CA GLU A 60 -11.47 15.87 8.07
C GLU A 60 -11.10 16.99 7.11
N ALA A 61 -11.94 17.28 6.12
CA ALA A 61 -11.75 18.42 5.22
C ALA A 61 -11.90 19.77 5.94
N ILE A 62 -12.71 19.83 7.01
CA ILE A 62 -13.00 21.06 7.77
C ILE A 62 -12.13 21.21 9.03
N ALA A 63 -11.78 20.12 9.72
CA ALA A 63 -11.06 20.12 11.01
C ALA A 63 -9.56 20.37 10.87
N GLY A 64 -9.03 20.34 9.65
CA GLY A 64 -7.68 20.79 9.40
C GLY A 64 -7.49 21.05 7.94
N GLY A 65 -6.72 22.08 7.60
CA GLY A 65 -5.89 22.01 6.41
C GLY A 65 -4.97 20.78 6.52
N ALA A 66 -5.50 19.58 6.31
CA ALA A 66 -4.73 18.35 6.18
C ALA A 66 -3.93 18.50 4.89
N MET A 67 -2.76 19.14 5.00
CA MET A 67 -1.93 19.49 3.85
C MET A 67 -1.44 18.25 3.08
N LEU A 68 -1.54 17.06 3.69
CA LEU A 68 -1.16 15.79 3.11
C LEU A 68 -2.41 14.90 2.91
N PRO A 69 -2.77 14.56 1.66
CA PRO A 69 -3.91 13.67 1.37
C PRO A 69 -3.65 12.23 1.83
N ILE A 70 -4.71 11.43 1.94
CA ILE A 70 -4.59 9.97 2.15
C ILE A 70 -3.76 9.37 1.00
N GLY A 71 -2.84 8.48 1.36
CA GLY A 71 -1.86 7.94 0.43
C GLY A 71 -0.62 8.83 0.23
N GLY A 72 -0.60 10.03 0.80
CA GLY A 72 0.57 10.89 0.77
C GLY A 72 1.70 10.34 1.63
N GLU A 73 2.89 10.28 1.05
CA GLU A 73 4.11 9.80 1.69
C GLU A 73 4.96 10.96 2.22
N ILE A 74 5.61 10.74 3.36
CA ILE A 74 6.63 11.64 3.92
C ILE A 74 7.77 10.84 4.56
N PHE A 75 8.98 11.40 4.51
CA PHE A 75 10.09 10.88 5.30
C PHE A 75 9.95 11.31 6.76
N TRP A 76 10.08 10.34 7.65
CA TRP A 76 9.95 10.49 9.09
C TRP A 76 11.29 10.31 9.82
N THR A 77 11.47 11.11 10.87
CA THR A 77 12.73 11.17 11.64
C THR A 77 12.65 10.49 13.01
N GLY A 78 11.51 9.89 13.37
CA GLY A 78 11.28 9.20 14.63
C GLY A 78 11.13 7.69 14.48
N THR A 79 11.18 6.98 15.60
CA THR A 79 10.95 5.51 15.68
C THR A 79 9.52 5.16 16.03
N THR A 80 8.69 6.14 16.38
CA THR A 80 7.26 5.98 16.67
C THR A 80 6.48 6.72 15.59
N LEU A 81 5.48 6.05 15.02
CA LEU A 81 4.63 6.59 13.98
C LEU A 81 3.73 7.70 14.54
N PRO A 82 3.59 8.83 13.84
CA PRO A 82 2.55 9.79 14.16
C PRO A 82 1.15 9.18 13.99
N ASP A 83 0.19 9.68 14.76
CA ASP A 83 -1.20 9.26 14.64
C ASP A 83 -1.71 9.47 13.20
N GLY A 84 -2.39 8.45 12.67
CA GLY A 84 -2.92 8.47 11.31
C GLY A 84 -1.91 8.12 10.21
N PHE A 85 -0.70 7.69 10.56
CA PHE A 85 0.31 7.22 9.60
C PHE A 85 0.67 5.74 9.81
N LEU A 86 1.07 5.10 8.73
CA LEU A 86 1.62 3.74 8.70
C LEU A 86 3.01 3.76 8.06
N GLU A 87 3.87 2.81 8.43
CA GLU A 87 5.16 2.62 7.77
C GLU A 87 4.98 1.81 6.48
N GLU A 88 5.68 2.17 5.41
CA GLU A 88 5.74 1.37 4.18
C GLU A 88 6.75 0.22 4.32
N ASN A 89 6.31 -0.83 5.02
CA ASN A 89 7.13 -1.98 5.37
C ASN A 89 6.56 -3.32 4.87
N GLY A 90 5.64 -3.29 3.89
CA GLY A 90 4.96 -4.49 3.38
C GLY A 90 3.86 -5.05 4.30
N GLY A 91 3.57 -4.38 5.42
CA GLY A 91 2.62 -4.85 6.43
C GLY A 91 1.19 -4.99 5.91
N ALA A 92 0.48 -6.01 6.40
CA ALA A 92 -0.95 -6.19 6.14
C ALA A 92 -1.80 -5.39 7.13
N HIS A 93 -2.83 -4.71 6.60
CA HIS A 93 -3.75 -3.87 7.38
C HIS A 93 -5.20 -4.15 7.01
N GLU A 94 -6.10 -4.00 7.99
CA GLU A 94 -7.52 -4.23 7.78
C GLU A 94 -8.18 -3.14 6.93
N ARG A 95 -8.93 -3.54 5.91
CA ARG A 95 -9.69 -2.64 5.03
C ARG A 95 -10.76 -1.87 5.81
N ALA A 96 -11.39 -2.52 6.80
CA ALA A 96 -12.40 -1.88 7.65
C ALA A 96 -11.81 -0.79 8.55
N LEU A 97 -10.54 -0.91 8.91
CA LEU A 97 -9.85 0.02 9.81
C LEU A 97 -9.18 1.20 9.06
N TYR A 98 -8.88 1.00 7.77
CA TYR A 98 -8.30 2.01 6.87
C TYR A 98 -9.04 2.07 5.52
N PRO A 99 -10.35 2.34 5.51
CA PRO A 99 -11.18 2.25 4.29
C PRO A 99 -10.75 3.26 3.23
N ARG A 100 -10.31 4.46 3.64
CA ARG A 100 -9.86 5.51 2.72
C ARG A 100 -8.51 5.20 2.10
N LEU A 101 -7.57 4.64 2.86
CA LEU A 101 -6.29 4.21 2.31
C LEU A 101 -6.48 3.02 1.37
N TRP A 102 -7.38 2.09 1.70
CA TRP A 102 -7.75 1.01 0.79
C TRP A 102 -8.39 1.51 -0.51
N ALA A 103 -9.28 2.51 -0.43
CA ALA A 103 -9.82 3.16 -1.62
C ALA A 103 -8.73 3.85 -2.46
N HIS A 104 -7.78 4.52 -1.80
CA HIS A 104 -6.62 5.11 -2.46
C HIS A 104 -5.76 4.06 -3.16
N ALA A 105 -5.39 2.98 -2.47
CA ALA A 105 -4.58 1.89 -3.02
C ALA A 105 -5.15 1.40 -4.36
N GLN A 106 -6.44 1.04 -4.38
CA GLN A 106 -7.14 0.57 -5.59
C GLN A 106 -7.17 1.59 -6.74
N ALA A 107 -7.23 2.89 -6.43
CA ALA A 107 -7.33 3.96 -7.42
C ALA A 107 -5.98 4.56 -7.85
N SER A 108 -4.91 4.28 -7.09
CA SER A 108 -3.59 4.93 -7.24
C SER A 108 -2.84 4.54 -8.52
N GLY A 109 -3.18 3.39 -9.12
CA GLY A 109 -2.36 2.75 -10.15
C GLY A 109 -1.14 1.98 -9.59
N MET A 110 -0.93 1.99 -8.27
CA MET A 110 0.09 1.22 -7.54
C MET A 110 -0.50 -0.01 -6.85
N PHE A 111 -1.66 -0.50 -7.29
CA PHE A 111 -2.25 -1.75 -6.77
C PHE A 111 -1.87 -2.92 -7.67
N ASP A 112 -1.15 -3.86 -7.11
CA ASP A 112 -0.88 -5.15 -7.73
C ASP A 112 -1.88 -6.19 -7.18
N PRO A 113 -2.86 -6.65 -7.98
CA PRO A 113 -3.82 -7.65 -7.54
C PRO A 113 -3.21 -9.04 -7.34
N THR A 114 -2.02 -9.33 -7.88
CA THR A 114 -1.36 -10.62 -7.63
C THR A 114 -0.59 -10.61 -6.31
N GLY A 115 -0.12 -9.44 -5.89
CA GLY A 115 0.70 -9.27 -4.69
C GLY A 115 2.12 -9.77 -4.87
N ASP A 116 2.61 -9.83 -6.11
CA ASP A 116 3.95 -10.31 -6.44
C ASP A 116 4.99 -9.18 -6.31
N ASP A 117 4.61 -7.92 -6.58
CA ASP A 117 5.51 -6.77 -6.42
C ASP A 117 5.38 -6.16 -5.00
N PRO A 118 6.39 -6.32 -4.12
CA PRO A 118 6.35 -5.75 -2.79
C PRO A 118 6.41 -4.22 -2.80
N ALA A 119 6.84 -3.57 -3.89
CA ALA A 119 6.84 -2.11 -4.00
C ALA A 119 5.43 -1.53 -4.27
N MET A 120 4.42 -2.38 -4.40
CA MET A 120 3.04 -2.00 -4.70
C MET A 120 2.10 -2.38 -3.55
N PHE A 121 0.92 -1.74 -3.50
CA PHE A 121 -0.14 -2.20 -2.62
C PHE A 121 -0.61 -3.57 -3.09
N GLY A 122 -0.72 -4.53 -2.18
CA GLY A 122 -1.14 -5.88 -2.50
C GLY A 122 -2.54 -6.22 -1.97
N PRO A 123 -3.10 -7.37 -2.38
CA PRO A 123 -4.46 -7.77 -2.04
C PRO A 123 -4.63 -8.19 -0.58
N GLY A 124 -3.55 -8.32 0.19
CA GLY A 124 -3.56 -8.91 1.52
C GLY A 124 -3.99 -10.37 1.50
N ASP A 125 -4.90 -10.73 2.41
CA ASP A 125 -5.62 -12.01 2.43
C ASP A 125 -6.64 -12.19 1.29
N GLY A 126 -6.79 -11.20 0.41
CA GLY A 126 -7.75 -11.19 -0.69
C GLY A 126 -9.18 -10.83 -0.27
N SER A 127 -9.45 -10.55 1.00
CA SER A 127 -10.81 -10.31 1.50
C SER A 127 -10.90 -9.13 2.46
N THR A 128 -10.27 -9.24 3.63
CA THR A 128 -10.45 -8.31 4.75
C THR A 128 -9.27 -7.36 4.95
N THR A 129 -8.14 -7.67 4.32
CA THR A 129 -6.88 -6.93 4.48
C THR A 129 -6.31 -6.48 3.13
N PHE A 130 -5.32 -5.59 3.19
CA PHE A 130 -4.48 -5.18 2.06
C PHE A 130 -3.06 -4.97 2.58
N THR A 131 -2.05 -5.08 1.73
CA THR A 131 -0.64 -4.81 2.11
C THR A 131 -0.21 -3.44 1.61
N LEU A 132 0.61 -2.74 2.39
CA LEU A 132 1.31 -1.54 1.93
C LEU A 132 2.50 -1.90 1.05
N PRO A 133 3.01 -0.96 0.25
CA PRO A 133 4.35 -1.05 -0.32
C PRO A 133 5.42 -1.32 0.76
N ASP A 134 6.47 -2.02 0.40
CA ASP A 134 7.72 -2.11 1.14
C ASP A 134 8.78 -1.27 0.45
N ALA A 135 8.93 -0.02 0.90
CA ALA A 135 9.90 0.93 0.34
C ALA A 135 11.24 0.91 1.10
N ARG A 136 11.43 -0.02 2.03
CA ARG A 136 12.63 -0.07 2.86
C ARG A 136 13.83 -0.45 2.02
N ALA A 137 14.92 0.30 2.20
CA ALA A 137 16.17 0.14 1.44
C ALA A 137 16.07 0.41 -0.07
N GLU A 138 14.92 0.86 -0.58
CA GLU A 138 14.74 1.20 -1.98
C GLU A 138 15.11 2.65 -2.29
N PHE A 139 15.58 2.88 -3.52
CA PHE A 139 15.74 4.22 -4.06
C PHE A 139 14.48 4.63 -4.83
N LEU A 140 13.76 5.61 -4.30
CA LEU A 140 12.60 6.16 -5.00
C LEU A 140 13.04 7.05 -6.17
N ARG A 141 12.54 6.73 -7.36
CA ARG A 141 12.66 7.58 -8.55
C ARG A 141 11.30 8.19 -8.88
N VAL A 142 11.30 9.49 -9.12
CA VAL A 142 10.09 10.20 -9.58
C VAL A 142 9.66 9.63 -10.94
N TRP A 143 8.37 9.32 -11.05
CA TRP A 143 7.78 8.74 -12.26
C TRP A 143 7.98 9.65 -13.47
N ASP A 144 8.44 9.08 -14.59
CA ASP A 144 8.73 9.83 -15.82
C ASP A 144 7.47 10.49 -16.41
N HIS A 145 6.31 9.85 -16.25
CA HIS A 145 5.00 10.35 -16.65
C HIS A 145 4.97 11.03 -18.03
N GLY A 146 5.68 10.45 -19.00
CA GLY A 146 5.70 10.92 -20.39
C GLY A 146 6.78 11.96 -20.70
N ARG A 147 7.72 12.25 -19.79
CA ARG A 147 8.89 13.10 -20.07
C ARG A 147 9.86 12.45 -21.06
N GLY A 148 9.91 11.12 -21.11
CA GLY A 148 10.68 10.33 -22.08
C GLY A 148 12.11 9.97 -21.65
N VAL A 149 12.50 10.21 -20.40
CA VAL A 149 13.80 9.78 -19.86
C VAL A 149 13.75 8.33 -19.39
N ASP A 150 12.65 7.93 -18.75
CA ASP A 150 12.37 6.55 -18.35
C ASP A 150 11.07 6.06 -19.01
N ALA A 151 11.07 6.07 -20.34
CA ALA A 151 9.88 5.82 -21.14
C ALA A 151 9.35 4.39 -20.94
N GLY A 152 8.03 4.27 -20.74
CA GLY A 152 7.35 3.00 -20.55
C GLY A 152 7.43 2.44 -19.12
N ARG A 153 8.07 3.14 -18.17
CA ARG A 153 8.06 2.76 -16.75
C ARG A 153 6.65 2.89 -16.17
N ALA A 154 6.13 1.78 -15.63
CA ALA A 154 4.88 1.79 -14.88
C ALA A 154 5.08 2.38 -13.48
N LEU A 155 4.08 3.10 -12.97
CA LEU A 155 4.10 3.59 -11.59
C LEU A 155 4.15 2.41 -10.61
N GLY A 156 4.97 2.50 -9.57
CA GLY A 156 5.16 1.42 -8.59
C GLY A 156 6.07 0.27 -9.04
N SER A 157 6.47 0.20 -10.31
CA SER A 157 7.32 -0.90 -10.79
C SER A 157 8.75 -0.84 -10.27
N SER A 158 9.25 -1.99 -9.82
CA SER A 158 10.62 -2.17 -9.34
C SER A 158 11.67 -2.24 -10.46
N GLN A 159 12.91 -1.81 -10.16
CA GLN A 159 14.08 -2.02 -11.02
C GLN A 159 15.24 -2.58 -10.22
N ALA A 160 15.93 -3.58 -10.76
CA ALA A 160 17.21 -4.01 -10.21
C ALA A 160 18.27 -2.92 -10.34
N GLU A 161 19.27 -2.96 -9.47
CA GLU A 161 20.46 -2.12 -9.57
C GLU A 161 21.15 -2.31 -10.94
N ALA A 162 21.69 -1.23 -11.47
CA ALA A 162 22.43 -1.26 -12.72
C ALA A 162 23.53 -0.20 -12.73
N LEU A 163 24.72 -0.60 -13.17
CA LEU A 163 25.79 0.33 -13.51
C LEU A 163 25.72 0.68 -15.00
N GLY A 164 25.96 1.95 -15.33
CA GLY A 164 26.08 2.36 -16.72
C GLY A 164 27.20 1.63 -17.45
N ALA A 165 26.93 1.24 -18.69
CA ALA A 165 27.94 0.62 -19.55
C ALA A 165 29.14 1.57 -19.72
N HIS A 166 30.35 1.06 -19.53
CA HIS A 166 31.59 1.81 -19.69
C HIS A 166 32.74 0.87 -20.09
N THR A 167 33.84 1.45 -20.60
CA THR A 167 35.02 0.72 -21.06
C THR A 167 36.28 1.25 -20.37
N HIS A 168 37.31 0.39 -20.29
CA HIS A 168 38.63 0.74 -19.78
C HIS A 168 39.69 0.44 -20.84
N ASP A 169 40.61 1.39 -21.06
CA ASP A 169 41.74 1.20 -21.96
C ASP A 169 42.99 0.80 -21.16
N LEU A 170 43.60 -0.33 -21.51
CA LEU A 170 44.87 -0.75 -20.95
C LEU A 170 46.01 -0.42 -21.92
N THR A 171 46.91 0.47 -21.50
CA THR A 171 48.16 0.72 -22.24
C THR A 171 49.29 -0.10 -21.64
N VAL A 172 49.80 -1.08 -22.40
CA VAL A 172 50.99 -1.86 -22.03
C VAL A 172 52.22 -1.32 -22.78
N ARG A 173 53.32 -1.05 -22.06
CA ARG A 173 54.62 -0.72 -22.68
C ARG A 173 55.36 -2.03 -22.96
N SER A 174 55.58 -2.35 -24.24
CA SER A 174 56.47 -3.44 -24.63
C SER A 174 57.93 -2.98 -24.52
N TRP A 175 58.77 -3.78 -23.86
CA TRP A 175 60.21 -3.59 -23.83
C TRP A 175 60.86 -4.58 -24.79
N GLN A 176 61.52 -4.08 -25.82
CA GLN A 176 62.29 -4.90 -26.75
C GLN A 176 63.58 -5.39 -26.06
N ARG A 177 63.74 -6.70 -25.84
CA ARG A 177 65.09 -7.30 -25.76
C ARG A 177 65.45 -7.83 -27.14
N ASN A 178 66.26 -7.08 -27.86
CA ASN A 178 66.93 -7.57 -29.06
C ASN A 178 67.90 -8.68 -28.66
N THR A 179 67.71 -9.88 -29.22
CA THR A 179 68.81 -10.86 -29.27
C THR A 179 69.21 -11.19 -30.70
N ASP A 180 68.34 -11.31 -31.70
CA ASP A 180 68.80 -11.76 -33.04
C ASP A 180 67.95 -11.28 -34.25
N GLY A 181 67.85 -9.96 -34.48
CA GLY A 181 67.66 -9.39 -35.83
C GLY A 181 66.38 -9.70 -36.64
N GLY A 182 65.29 -10.21 -36.06
CA GLY A 182 64.03 -10.50 -36.78
C GLY A 182 62.83 -9.79 -36.14
N THR A 183 62.20 -8.86 -36.86
CA THR A 183 61.02 -8.11 -36.39
C THR A 183 59.73 -8.86 -36.71
N THR A 184 59.09 -9.44 -35.70
CA THR A 184 57.63 -9.66 -35.71
C THR A 184 57.06 -9.07 -34.44
N ASP A 185 56.43 -7.91 -34.59
CA ASP A 185 55.61 -7.31 -33.54
C ASP A 185 54.34 -8.16 -33.40
N ARG A 186 54.32 -9.07 -32.43
CA ARG A 186 53.14 -9.86 -32.14
C ARG A 186 52.98 -9.97 -30.64
N PHE A 187 52.15 -9.09 -30.09
CA PHE A 187 51.49 -9.33 -28.82
C PHE A 187 50.47 -10.46 -29.07
N ASP A 188 50.95 -11.71 -29.05
CA ASP A 188 50.12 -12.89 -29.25
C ASP A 188 49.21 -13.11 -28.03
N LEU A 189 48.07 -12.41 -28.00
CA LEU A 189 46.93 -12.77 -27.14
C LEU A 189 46.22 -14.06 -27.61
N ASN A 190 46.69 -14.66 -28.72
CA ASN A 190 46.06 -15.81 -29.36
C ASN A 190 47.01 -17.01 -29.54
N SER A 191 47.84 -17.30 -28.53
CA SER A 191 48.59 -18.56 -28.46
C SER A 191 47.86 -19.57 -27.57
N GLY A 192 46.72 -20.12 -28.02
CA GLY A 192 46.12 -21.41 -27.56
C GLY A 192 45.90 -21.66 -26.05
N GLY A 193 46.17 -20.67 -25.20
CA GLY A 193 46.22 -20.73 -23.74
C GLY A 193 46.35 -19.30 -23.22
N GLY A 194 45.26 -18.53 -23.36
CA GLY A 194 45.24 -17.10 -23.03
C GLY A 194 45.64 -16.83 -21.58
N SER A 195 46.59 -15.90 -21.37
CA SER A 195 46.91 -15.37 -20.06
C SER A 195 45.85 -14.34 -19.68
N THR A 196 44.90 -14.71 -18.81
CA THR A 196 43.90 -13.78 -18.28
C THR A 196 44.59 -12.80 -17.33
N VAL A 197 44.63 -11.52 -17.70
CA VAL A 197 45.00 -10.43 -16.79
C VAL A 197 43.70 -9.90 -16.19
N THR A 198 43.38 -10.32 -14.97
CA THR A 198 42.22 -9.81 -14.23
C THR A 198 42.63 -8.65 -13.35
N THR A 199 41.79 -7.61 -13.30
CA THR A 199 41.83 -6.64 -12.19
C THR A 199 41.25 -7.29 -10.94
N SER A 200 41.69 -6.86 -9.76
CA SER A 200 41.04 -7.26 -8.50
C SER A 200 39.64 -6.66 -8.40
N GLU A 201 38.77 -7.32 -7.64
CA GLU A 201 37.48 -6.75 -7.23
C GLU A 201 37.70 -5.52 -6.35
N THR A 202 36.85 -4.51 -6.49
CA THR A 202 36.86 -3.31 -5.64
C THR A 202 35.43 -2.84 -5.47
N GLY A 203 35.03 -2.58 -4.22
CA GLY A 203 33.66 -2.21 -3.88
C GLY A 203 33.10 -3.08 -2.76
N GLY A 204 31.79 -3.10 -2.63
CA GLY A 204 31.03 -3.98 -1.75
C GLY A 204 29.92 -4.69 -2.53
N GLU A 205 28.98 -5.30 -1.81
CA GLU A 205 27.85 -6.05 -2.39
C GLU A 205 26.90 -5.17 -3.21
N GLU A 206 26.80 -3.87 -2.90
CA GLU A 206 25.88 -2.91 -3.52
C GLU A 206 26.63 -1.65 -3.96
N THR A 207 26.31 -1.14 -5.14
CA THR A 207 26.78 0.19 -5.58
C THR A 207 25.80 1.26 -5.11
N ARG A 208 26.23 2.09 -4.15
CA ARG A 208 25.37 3.15 -3.60
C ARG A 208 26.09 4.48 -3.39
N PRO A 209 25.41 5.62 -3.62
CA PRO A 209 25.90 6.91 -3.16
C PRO A 209 25.86 6.98 -1.63
N ARG A 210 26.50 8.01 -1.05
CA ARG A 210 26.31 8.31 0.37
C ARG A 210 24.82 8.56 0.64
N ASN A 211 24.26 7.82 1.60
CA ASN A 211 22.85 7.95 1.98
C ASN A 211 22.71 8.00 3.50
N VAL A 212 21.50 8.37 3.96
CA VAL A 212 21.11 8.37 5.37
C VAL A 212 19.69 7.80 5.45
N ALA A 213 19.50 6.79 6.30
CA ALA A 213 18.20 6.14 6.45
C ALA A 213 17.18 7.02 7.19
N ARG A 214 15.95 7.01 6.68
CA ARG A 214 14.74 7.58 7.27
C ARG A 214 13.60 6.60 7.05
N MET A 215 12.60 6.62 7.92
CA MET A 215 11.40 5.82 7.74
C MET A 215 10.50 6.49 6.71
N LEU A 216 9.98 5.75 5.74
CA LEU A 216 8.94 6.25 4.84
C LEU A 216 7.59 5.89 5.44
N ILE A 217 6.73 6.90 5.60
CA ILE A 217 5.40 6.73 6.19
C ILE A 217 4.34 7.28 5.26
N ILE A 218 3.17 6.63 5.27
CA ILE A 218 2.03 6.95 4.44
C ILE A 218 0.85 7.39 5.30
N ARG A 219 0.15 8.45 4.85
CA ARG A 219 -1.06 8.97 5.48
C ARG A 219 -2.21 7.96 5.31
N ALA A 220 -2.68 7.41 6.42
CA ALA A 220 -3.68 6.34 6.46
C ALA A 220 -5.05 6.76 7.02
N ARG A 221 -5.11 7.82 7.84
CA ARG A 221 -6.33 8.42 8.40
C ARG A 221 -6.24 9.94 8.52
#